data_AF-A0A4R1B667-F1
#
_entry.id   AF-A0A4R1B667-F1
#
_cell.length_a   1.000
_cell.length_b   1.000
_cell.length_c   1.000
_cell.angle_alpha   90.00
_cell.angle_beta   90.00
_cell.angle_gamma   90.00
#
_symmetry.space_group_name_H-M   'P 1'
#
loop_
_entity.id
_entity.type
_entity.pdbx_description
1 polymer ?
#
loop_
_entity_poly.entity_id
_entity_poly.type
_entity_poly.pdbx_seq_one_letter_code
_entity_poly.pdbx_strand_id
1 'polypeptide(L)'
;MMQLLGYISLFLEGAVVPYKLYYHPSDRKYHFRPEAGITRFPCVVAWQLECSWIFEGAVPESLRQQHCSHLDAILLKNAGPLL
;
A
#
# COMPACT_ATOMS: atom_id res chain seq x y z
N MET A 1 1.20 -3.65 16.89
CA MET A 1 0.73 -4.83 16.14
C MET A 1 0.26 -4.36 14.77
N MET A 2 0.68 -5.01 13.68
CA MET A 2 0.24 -4.64 12.31
C MET A 2 -1.19 -5.12 12.06
N GLN A 3 -2.03 -4.26 11.49
CA GLN A 3 -3.39 -4.60 11.07
C GLN A 3 -3.40 -4.86 9.56
N LEU A 4 -3.88 -6.02 9.12
CA LEU A 4 -4.12 -6.27 7.70
C LEU A 4 -5.34 -5.46 7.25
N LEU A 5 -5.15 -4.56 6.30
CA LEU A 5 -6.24 -3.76 5.70
C LEU A 5 -6.88 -4.46 4.51
N GLY A 6 -6.07 -5.21 3.73
CA GLY A 6 -6.58 -5.90 2.56
C GLY A 6 -5.50 -6.53 1.69
N TYR A 7 -5.97 -7.11 0.59
CA TYR A 7 -5.16 -7.70 -0.46
C TYR A 7 -5.30 -6.83 -1.69
N ILE A 8 -4.17 -6.52 -2.32
CA ILE A 8 -4.11 -5.70 -3.54
C ILE A 8 -3.26 -6.42 -4.57
N SER A 9 -3.41 -6.04 -5.83
CA SER A 9 -2.56 -6.53 -6.91
C SER A 9 -1.85 -5.34 -7.55
N LEU A 10 -0.54 -5.47 -7.72
CA LEU A 10 0.31 -4.46 -8.37
C LEU A 10 0.85 -5.01 -9.68
N PHE A 11 0.89 -4.16 -10.70
CA PHE A 11 1.50 -4.50 -11.98
C PHE A 11 2.97 -4.07 -11.99
N LEU A 12 3.85 -5.07 -12.05
CA LEU A 12 5.30 -4.95 -11.92
C LEU A 12 5.96 -5.76 -13.04
N GLU A 13 6.81 -5.12 -13.84
CA GLU A 13 7.61 -5.81 -14.88
C GLU A 13 6.80 -6.70 -15.85
N GLY A 14 5.55 -6.32 -16.16
CA GLY A 14 4.67 -7.11 -17.03
C GLY A 14 3.87 -8.21 -16.31
N ALA A 15 4.01 -8.34 -14.99
CA ALA A 15 3.32 -9.34 -14.19
C ALA A 15 2.38 -8.69 -13.15
N VAL A 16 1.27 -9.38 -12.84
CA VAL A 16 0.38 -9.02 -11.74
C VAL A 16 0.86 -9.71 -10.48
N VAL A 17 1.25 -8.93 -9.48
CA VAL A 17 1.85 -9.43 -8.24
C VAL A 17 0.89 -9.18 -7.08
N PRO A 18 0.48 -10.23 -6.34
CA PRO A 18 -0.34 -10.08 -5.15
C PRO A 18 0.47 -9.50 -3.99
N TYR A 19 -0.12 -8.51 -3.33
CA TYR A 19 0.42 -7.78 -2.19
C TYR A 19 -0.61 -7.73 -1.07
N LYS A 20 -0.12 -7.72 0.16
CA LYS A 20 -0.90 -7.49 1.37
C LYS A 20 -0.62 -6.08 1.87
N LEU A 21 -1.67 -5.32 2.09
CA LEU A 21 -1.60 -3.99 2.70
C LEU A 21 -1.83 -4.11 4.20
N TYR A 22 -0.86 -3.64 4.97
CA TYR A 22 -0.94 -3.53 6.42
C TYR A 22 -0.90 -2.08 6.86
N TYR A 23 -1.50 -1.80 8.01
CA TYR A 23 -1.37 -0.52 8.72
C TYR A 23 -0.68 -0.75 10.06
N HIS A 24 0.34 0.07 10.35
CA HIS A 24 1.04 0.10 11.63
C HIS A 24 0.58 1.34 12.42
N PRO A 25 -0.32 1.19 13.41
CA PRO A 25 -0.92 2.33 14.10
C PRO A 25 0.07 3.14 14.94
N SER A 26 1.15 2.53 15.43
CA SER A 26 2.16 3.22 16.24
C SER A 26 2.98 4.23 15.43
N ASP A 27 3.24 3.94 14.15
CA ASP A 27 4.03 4.80 13.26
C ASP A 27 3.17 5.54 12.23
N ARG A 28 1.86 5.25 12.20
CA ARG A 28 0.90 5.74 11.18
C ARG A 28 1.37 5.44 9.75
N LYS A 29 1.98 4.27 9.56
CA LYS A 29 2.56 3.82 8.30
C LYS A 29 1.76 2.69 7.67
N TYR A 30 1.71 2.68 6.36
CA TYR A 30 1.14 1.65 5.51
C TYR A 30 2.26 0.80 4.94
N HIS A 31 2.19 -0.51 5.12
CA HIS A 31 3.18 -1.45 4.64
C HIS A 31 2.58 -2.35 3.57
N PHE A 32 3.16 -2.32 2.39
CA PHE A 32 2.83 -3.15 1.26
C PHE A 32 3.85 -4.28 1.19
N ARG A 33 3.40 -5.51 1.40
CA ARG A 33 4.28 -6.68 1.37
C ARG A 33 3.82 -7.65 0.29
N PRO A 34 4.70 -8.15 -0.57
CA PRO A 34 4.33 -9.21 -1.51
C PRO A 34 3.89 -10.47 -0.74
N GLU A 35 3.04 -11.28 -1.35
CA GLU A 35 2.66 -12.56 -0.75
C GLU A 35 3.86 -13.53 -0.64
N ALA A 36 3.77 -14.43 0.36
CA ALA A 36 4.82 -15.41 0.63
C ALA A 36 5.08 -16.26 -0.61
N GLY A 37 6.31 -16.21 -1.10
CA GLY A 37 6.73 -16.86 -2.36
C GLY A 37 7.24 -15.87 -3.41
N ILE A 38 6.93 -14.57 -3.26
CA ILE A 38 7.38 -13.53 -4.19
C ILE A 38 8.41 -12.62 -3.52
N THR A 39 9.59 -13.18 -3.23
CA THR A 39 10.70 -12.46 -2.57
C THR A 39 11.45 -11.50 -3.50
N ARG A 40 11.20 -11.56 -4.81
CA ARG A 40 11.87 -10.71 -5.81
C ARG A 40 11.44 -9.24 -5.74
N PHE A 41 10.22 -8.95 -5.28
CA PHE A 41 9.72 -7.57 -5.28
C PHE A 41 9.86 -6.93 -3.90
N PRO A 42 10.18 -5.62 -3.85
CA PRO A 42 10.40 -4.93 -2.60
C PRO A 42 9.10 -4.78 -1.81
N CYS A 43 9.25 -4.73 -0.48
CA CYS A 43 8.23 -4.16 0.38
C CYS A 43 8.24 -2.65 0.21
N VAL A 44 7.05 -2.04 0.14
CA VAL A 44 6.91 -0.59 0.08
C VAL A 44 6.31 -0.09 1.38
N VAL A 45 6.80 1.02 1.89
CA VAL A 45 6.24 1.68 3.06
C VAL A 45 5.80 3.08 2.65
N ALA A 46 4.57 3.44 3.01
CA ALA A 46 4.01 4.74 2.73
C ALA A 46 3.38 5.36 3.98
N TRP A 47 3.36 6.68 4.07
CA TRP A 47 2.62 7.41 5.09
C TRP A 47 2.05 8.68 4.50
N GLN A 48 1.00 9.19 5.14
CA GLN A 48 0.38 10.43 4.72
C GLN A 48 0.97 11.59 5.53
N LEU A 49 1.36 12.64 4.83
CA LEU A 49 1.72 13.93 5.42
C LEU A 49 0.80 14.98 4.80
N GLU A 50 -0.04 15.60 5.63
CA GLU A 50 -1.10 16.52 5.21
C GLU A 50 -2.00 15.86 4.15
N CYS A 51 -1.89 16.28 2.89
CA CYS A 51 -2.65 15.76 1.76
C CYS A 51 -1.79 14.98 0.76
N SER A 52 -0.55 14.62 1.12
CA SER A 52 0.41 13.96 0.24
C SER A 52 0.85 12.60 0.76
N TRP A 53 0.95 11.62 -0.14
CA TRP A 53 1.54 10.32 0.15
C TRP A 53 3.06 10.36 0.02
N ILE A 54 3.75 10.01 1.10
CA ILE A 54 5.20 9.88 1.15
C ILE A 54 5.55 8.40 1.14
N PHE A 55 6.56 8.02 0.36
CA PHE A 55 7.02 6.63 0.20
C PHE A 55 8.47 6.49 0.66
N GLU A 56 8.80 5.41 1.37
CA GLU A 56 10.17 5.09 1.75
C GLU A 56 10.94 4.52 0.54
N GLY A 57 12.12 5.08 0.27
CA GLY A 57 13.03 4.58 -0.75
C GLY A 57 12.69 4.99 -2.19
N ALA A 58 13.43 4.42 -3.13
CA ALA A 58 13.30 4.70 -4.56
C ALA A 58 12.18 3.85 -5.19
N VAL A 59 10.93 4.19 -4.87
CA VAL A 59 9.75 3.58 -5.52
C VAL A 59 9.45 4.33 -6.83
N PRO A 60 9.42 3.65 -7.99
CA PRO A 60 9.00 4.23 -9.27
C PRO A 60 7.64 4.93 -9.20
N GLU A 61 7.47 6.03 -9.92
CA GLU A 61 6.24 6.83 -9.92
C GLU A 61 5.00 6.01 -10.32
N SER A 62 5.14 5.15 -11.35
CA SER A 62 4.06 4.26 -11.80
C SER A 62 3.57 3.32 -10.69
N LEU A 63 4.46 2.88 -9.79
CA LEU A 63 4.08 2.11 -8.63
C LEU A 63 3.46 2.99 -7.57
N ARG A 64 4.00 4.18 -7.30
CA ARG A 64 3.40 5.12 -6.33
C ARG A 64 1.94 5.40 -6.68
N GLN A 65 1.64 5.66 -7.96
CA GLN A 65 0.27 5.89 -8.43
C GLN A 65 -0.65 4.69 -8.17
N GLN A 66 -0.18 3.47 -8.45
CA GLN A 66 -0.94 2.25 -8.14
C GLN A 66 -1.19 2.10 -6.62
N HIS A 67 -0.17 2.35 -5.79
CA HIS A 67 -0.30 2.27 -4.34
C HIS A 67 -1.27 3.32 -3.78
N CYS A 68 -1.19 4.57 -4.24
CA CYS A 68 -2.11 5.63 -3.86
C CYS A 68 -3.56 5.27 -4.21
N SER A 69 -3.81 4.79 -5.44
CA SER A 69 -5.16 4.38 -5.87
C SER A 69 -5.74 3.29 -4.96
N HIS A 70 -4.94 2.30 -4.57
CA HIS A 70 -5.35 1.27 -3.62
C HIS A 70 -5.58 1.81 -2.20
N LEU A 71 -4.73 2.74 -1.74
CA LEU A 71 -4.91 3.40 -0.45
C LEU A 71 -6.21 4.19 -0.41
N ASP A 72 -6.48 5.00 -1.43
CA ASP A 72 -7.71 5.78 -1.53
C ASP A 72 -8.95 4.88 -1.55
N ALA A 73 -8.91 3.77 -2.30
CA ALA A 73 -10.00 2.79 -2.31
C ALA A 73 -10.22 2.13 -0.93
N ILE A 74 -9.14 1.80 -0.22
CA ILE A 74 -9.22 1.18 1.11
C ILE A 74 -9.66 2.19 2.17
N LEU A 75 -9.20 3.43 2.09
CA LEU A 75 -9.63 4.52 2.96
C LEU A 75 -11.10 4.85 2.73
N LEU A 76 -11.55 4.94 1.47
CA LEU A 76 -12.97 5.13 1.13
C LEU A 76 -13.84 3.99 1.69
N LYS A 77 -13.38 2.74 1.56
CA LYS A 77 -14.10 1.57 2.09
C LYS A 77 -14.18 1.57 3.63
N ASN A 78 -13.12 2.01 4.30
CA ASN A 78 -13.07 2.05 5.77
C ASN A 78 -13.67 3.33 6.37
N ALA A 79 -13.80 4.41 5.60
CA ALA A 79 -14.44 5.65 6.04
C ALA A 79 -15.95 5.47 6.33
N GLY A 80 -16.55 4.36 5.88
CA GLY A 80 -17.99 4.14 5.97
C GLY A 80 -18.76 5.15 5.09
N PRO A 81 -20.08 4.99 4.91
CA PRO A 81 -20.88 6.06 4.32
C PRO A 81 -20.74 7.28 5.23
N LEU A 82 -20.30 8.40 4.65
CA LEU A 82 -20.41 9.72 5.26
C LEU A 82 -21.88 9.90 5.67
N LEU A 83 -22.15 9.78 6.97
CA LEU A 83 -23.42 10.15 7.60
C LEU A 83 -23.49 11.66 7.73
#